data_AF-A0A318QY52-F1
#
_entry.id   AF-A0A318QY52-F1
#
_cell.length_a   1.000
_cell.length_b   1.000
_cell.length_c   1.000
_cell.angle_alpha   90.00
_cell.angle_beta   90.00
_cell.angle_gamma   90.00
#
_symmetry.space_group_name_H-M   'P 1'
#
loop_
_entity.id
_entity.type
_entity.pdbx_description
1 polymer ?
#
loop_
_entity_poly.entity_id
_entity_poly.type
_entity_poly.pdbx_seq_one_letter_code
_entity_poly.pdbx_strand_id
1 'polypeptide(L)'
;MPQRMQKTILYKSSAKIIDRLANWAANPWRRYSLLVIIFLFGFLIGSSLGMINGVLALMDPVGAFITLIFLEILIKARFFFLESKKPIILIRIFDMFRIGMVYGLFSEGLKLL
;
A
#
# COMPACT_ATOMS: atom_id res chain seq x y z
N MET A 1 5.61 5.23 -33.52
CA MET A 1 4.34 4.47 -33.48
C MET A 1 4.07 4.07 -32.03
N PRO A 2 2.95 4.46 -31.40
CA PRO A 2 2.69 4.08 -30.02
C PRO A 2 2.46 2.57 -29.93
N GLN A 3 3.26 1.87 -29.12
CA GLN A 3 3.14 0.43 -28.93
C GLN A 3 1.76 0.08 -28.38
N ARG A 4 0.95 -0.63 -29.19
CA ARG A 4 -0.31 -1.23 -28.74
C ARG A 4 0.04 -2.32 -27.73
N MET A 5 -0.06 -2.01 -26.44
CA MET A 5 0.11 -2.98 -25.36
C MET A 5 -0.81 -4.18 -25.60
N GLN A 6 -0.21 -5.35 -25.78
CA GLN A 6 -0.93 -6.59 -26.01
C GLN A 6 -1.70 -6.94 -24.73
N LYS A 7 -3.04 -6.97 -24.81
CA LYS A 7 -3.91 -7.32 -23.67
C LYS A 7 -3.74 -8.81 -23.37
N THR A 8 -2.75 -9.14 -22.54
CA THR A 8 -2.51 -10.49 -22.06
C THR A 8 -3.70 -10.98 -21.22
N ILE A 9 -3.91 -12.29 -21.19
CA ILE A 9 -5.02 -12.93 -20.44
C ILE A 9 -4.95 -12.53 -18.95
N LEU A 10 -3.74 -12.42 -18.41
CA LEU A 10 -3.48 -11.90 -17.06
C LEU A 10 -4.01 -10.48 -16.90
N TYR A 11 -3.71 -9.55 -17.81
CA TYR A 11 -4.22 -8.17 -17.72
C TYR A 11 -5.75 -8.11 -17.69
N LYS A 12 -6.41 -8.91 -18.53
CA LYS A 12 -7.88 -8.98 -18.56
C LYS A 12 -8.46 -9.57 -17.28
N SER A 13 -7.83 -10.61 -16.73
CA SER A 13 -8.26 -11.23 -15.47
C SER A 13 -8.07 -10.28 -14.28
N SER A 14 -6.91 -9.63 -14.17
CA SER A 14 -6.60 -8.65 -13.12
C SER A 14 -7.57 -7.47 -13.13
N ALA A 15 -7.85 -6.91 -14.31
CA ALA A 15 -8.81 -5.82 -14.46
C ALA A 15 -10.22 -6.24 -14.01
N LYS A 16 -10.66 -7.45 -14.39
CA LYS A 16 -11.97 -7.98 -14.00
C LYS A 16 -12.10 -8.23 -12.49
N ILE A 17 -11.03 -8.65 -11.82
CA ILE A 17 -11.00 -8.80 -10.36
C ILE A 17 -11.13 -7.44 -9.68
N ILE A 18 -10.39 -6.44 -10.16
CA ILE A 18 -10.46 -5.06 -9.65
C ILE A 18 -11.87 -4.49 -9.82
N ASP A 19 -12.49 -4.67 -10.98
CA ASP A 19 -13.85 -4.17 -11.24
C ASP A 19 -14.90 -4.88 -10.37
N ARG A 20 -14.75 -6.20 -10.17
CA ARG A 20 -15.61 -6.93 -9.22
C ARG A 20 -15.44 -6.46 -7.79
N LEU A 21 -14.20 -6.21 -7.36
CA LEU A 21 -13.92 -5.69 -6.02
C LEU A 21 -14.48 -4.27 -5.84
N ALA A 22 -14.37 -3.42 -6.87
CA ALA A 22 -14.96 -2.08 -6.88
C ALA A 22 -16.49 -2.13 -6.78
N ASN A 23 -17.14 -3.03 -7.52
CA ASN A 23 -18.59 -3.23 -7.46
C ASN A 23 -19.03 -3.82 -6.11
N TRP A 24 -18.25 -4.74 -5.52
CA TRP A 24 -18.52 -5.28 -4.18
C TRP A 24 -18.35 -4.22 -3.08
N ALA A 25 -17.36 -3.33 -3.25
CA ALA A 25 -17.10 -2.19 -2.39
C ALA A 25 -17.98 -0.97 -2.70
N ALA A 26 -19.00 -1.09 -3.57
CA ALA A 26 -19.97 -0.03 -3.81
C ALA A 26 -20.86 0.22 -2.57
N ASN A 27 -21.06 -0.80 -1.73
CA ASN A 27 -21.76 -0.63 -0.45
C ASN A 27 -20.86 0.14 0.55
N PRO A 28 -21.32 1.28 1.12
CA PRO A 28 -20.54 2.10 2.04
C PRO A 28 -19.94 1.32 3.21
N TRP A 29 -20.71 0.42 3.83
CA TRP A 29 -20.26 -0.35 4.99
C TRP A 29 -19.12 -1.32 4.65
N ARG A 30 -19.19 -1.97 3.50
CA ARG A 30 -18.14 -2.89 3.02
C ARG A 30 -16.88 -2.14 2.62
N ARG A 31 -17.04 -0.94 2.07
CA ARG A 31 -15.92 -0.05 1.75
C ARG A 31 -15.13 0.34 2.98
N TYR A 32 -15.79 0.78 4.06
CA TYR A 32 -15.10 1.14 5.30
C TYR A 32 -14.41 -0.06 5.93
N SER A 33 -15.08 -1.22 5.98
CA SER A 33 -14.46 -2.46 6.48
C SER A 33 -13.21 -2.82 5.68
N LEU A 34 -13.26 -2.77 4.34
CA LEU A 34 -12.11 -3.03 3.49
C LEU A 34 -10.95 -2.05 3.81
N LEU A 35 -11.24 -0.75 3.90
CA LEU A 35 -10.23 0.27 4.22
C LEU A 35 -9.61 0.06 5.60
N VAL A 36 -10.39 -0.33 6.59
CA VAL A 36 -9.89 -0.65 7.95
C VAL A 36 -9.00 -1.89 7.90
N ILE A 37 -9.39 -2.95 7.19
CA ILE A 37 -8.55 -4.15 7.04
C ILE A 37 -7.21 -3.79 6.39
N ILE A 38 -7.24 -2.99 5.33
CA ILE A 38 -6.03 -2.54 4.64
C ILE A 38 -5.16 -1.66 5.54
N PHE A 39 -5.77 -0.78 6.32
CA PHE A 39 -5.08 0.02 7.33
C PHE A 39 -4.36 -0.88 8.35
N LEU A 40 -5.06 -1.88 8.89
CA LEU A 40 -4.49 -2.83 9.86
C LEU A 40 -3.36 -3.67 9.25
N PHE A 41 -3.49 -4.10 7.99
CA PHE A 41 -2.41 -4.77 7.27
C PHE A 41 -1.19 -3.87 7.10
N GLY A 42 -1.40 -2.61 6.72
CA GLY A 42 -0.32 -1.62 6.64
C GLY A 42 0.35 -1.44 8.00
N PHE A 43 -0.43 -1.27 9.06
CA PHE A 43 0.06 -1.16 10.44
C PHE A 43 0.89 -2.35 10.86
N LEU A 44 0.42 -3.57 10.58
CA LEU A 44 1.14 -4.80 10.89
C LEU A 44 2.50 -4.84 10.20
N ILE A 45 2.56 -4.56 8.89
CA ILE A 45 3.81 -4.52 8.13
C ILE A 45 4.76 -3.44 8.68
N GLY A 46 4.25 -2.24 8.94
CA GLY A 46 5.03 -1.15 9.52
C GLY A 46 5.62 -1.51 10.90
N SER A 47 4.83 -2.15 11.75
CA SER A 47 5.28 -2.61 13.08
C SER A 47 6.29 -3.74 13.00
N SER A 48 6.12 -4.70 12.08
CA SER A 48 7.10 -5.77 11.86
C SER A 48 8.46 -5.22 11.42
N LEU A 49 8.46 -4.21 10.56
CA LEU A 49 9.70 -3.52 10.15
C LEU A 49 10.37 -2.80 11.33
N GLY A 50 9.58 -2.12 12.17
CA GLY A 50 10.08 -1.50 13.41
C GLY A 50 10.71 -2.53 14.36
N MET A 51 10.06 -3.67 14.56
CA MET A 51 10.56 -4.76 15.40
C MET A 51 11.87 -5.36 14.87
N ILE A 52 11.98 -5.57 13.55
CA ILE A 52 13.22 -6.05 12.92
C ILE A 52 14.37 -5.07 13.18
N ASN A 53 14.12 -3.76 13.02
CA ASN A 53 15.14 -2.74 13.29
C ASN A 53 15.54 -2.69 14.77
N GLY A 54 14.58 -2.80 15.69
CA GLY A 54 14.83 -2.77 17.13
C GLY A 54 15.68 -3.95 17.64
N VAL A 55 15.54 -5.15 17.06
CA VAL A 55 16.35 -6.32 17.42
C VAL A 55 17.79 -6.22 16.93
N LEU A 56 18.01 -5.58 15.78
CA LEU A 56 19.33 -5.59 15.14
C LEU A 56 20.30 -4.53 15.69
N ALA A 57 19.84 -3.52 16.44
CA ALA A 57 20.64 -2.48 17.14
C ALA A 57 21.77 -1.76 16.34
N LEU A 58 21.93 -2.08 15.05
CA LEU A 58 23.05 -1.70 14.17
C LEU A 58 22.56 -1.00 12.89
N MET A 59 21.26 -0.71 12.79
CA MET A 59 20.55 -0.48 11.52
C MET A 59 20.01 0.92 11.29
N ASP A 60 20.49 1.98 11.95
CA ASP A 60 20.03 3.35 11.60
C ASP A 60 20.10 3.66 10.10
N PRO A 61 21.18 3.29 9.37
CA PRO A 61 21.23 3.49 7.92
C PRO A 61 20.36 2.51 7.13
N VAL A 62 20.28 1.25 7.56
CA VAL A 62 19.59 0.18 6.79
C VAL A 62 18.07 0.28 6.98
N GLY A 63 17.62 0.56 8.20
CA GLY A 63 16.24 0.91 8.50
C GLY A 63 15.80 2.14 7.74
N ALA A 64 16.61 3.22 7.74
CA ALA A 64 16.33 4.41 6.93
C ALA A 64 16.23 4.08 5.44
N PHE A 65 17.14 3.24 4.91
CA PHE A 65 17.14 2.83 3.50
C PHE A 65 15.91 2.00 3.12
N ILE A 66 15.51 1.02 3.94
CA ILE A 66 14.30 0.21 3.73
C ILE A 66 13.05 1.10 3.76
N THR A 67 13.00 2.03 4.70
CA THR A 67 11.88 2.98 4.83
C THR A 67 11.80 3.90 3.61
N LEU A 68 12.95 4.35 3.10
CA LEU A 68 13.06 5.11 1.86
C LEU A 68 12.58 4.32 0.64
N ILE A 69 13.02 3.07 0.48
CA ILE A 69 12.56 2.19 -0.61
C ILE A 69 11.04 2.01 -0.55
N PHE A 70 10.48 1.77 0.64
CA PHE A 70 9.04 1.66 0.79
C PHE A 70 8.34 2.96 0.41
N LEU A 71 8.82 4.10 0.93
CA LEU A 71 8.26 5.41 0.62
C LEU A 71 8.31 5.70 -0.90
N GLU A 72 9.42 5.40 -1.55
CA GLU A 72 9.64 5.52 -2.98
C GLU A 72 8.65 4.66 -3.78
N ILE A 73 8.45 3.39 -3.39
CA ILE A 73 7.46 2.48 -4.01
C ILE A 73 6.05 3.05 -3.86
N LEU A 74 5.70 3.56 -2.67
CA LEU A 74 4.39 4.14 -2.40
C LEU A 74 4.15 5.44 -3.20
N ILE A 75 5.16 6.30 -3.34
CA ILE A 75 5.08 7.52 -4.15
C ILE A 75 4.95 7.18 -5.64
N LYS A 76 5.79 6.27 -6.16
CA LYS A 76 5.74 5.83 -7.57
C LYS A 76 4.43 5.13 -7.89
N ALA A 77 3.91 4.32 -6.98
CA ALA A 77 2.60 3.70 -7.12
C ALA A 77 1.52 4.78 -7.27
N ARG A 78 1.47 5.78 -6.37
CA ARG A 78 0.49 6.88 -6.47
C ARG A 78 0.55 7.58 -7.82
N PHE A 79 1.74 7.92 -8.31
CA PHE A 79 1.91 8.59 -9.59
C PHE A 79 1.38 7.75 -10.76
N PHE A 80 1.74 6.46 -10.80
CA PHE A 80 1.25 5.53 -11.82
C PHE A 80 -0.27 5.31 -11.79
N PHE A 81 -0.86 5.28 -10.59
CA PHE A 81 -2.31 5.14 -10.41
C PHE A 81 -3.08 6.42 -10.79
N LEU A 82 -2.51 7.60 -10.59
CA LEU A 82 -3.12 8.90 -10.95
C LEU A 82 -3.17 9.09 -12.47
N GLU A 83 -2.12 8.69 -13.20
CA GLU A 83 -2.12 8.75 -14.66
C GLU A 83 -3.06 7.72 -15.31
N SER A 84 -3.30 6.59 -14.67
CA SER A 84 -3.98 5.44 -15.29
C SER A 84 -5.52 5.48 -15.31
N LYS A 85 -6.21 6.57 -14.94
CA LYS A 85 -7.70 6.64 -14.81
C LYS A 85 -8.31 5.42 -14.07
N LYS A 86 -7.57 4.83 -13.13
CA LYS A 86 -8.00 3.63 -12.38
C LYS A 86 -9.11 4.00 -11.37
N PRO A 87 -9.96 3.04 -10.95
CA PRO A 87 -11.11 3.35 -10.12
C PRO A 87 -10.67 3.96 -8.77
N ILE A 88 -11.37 5.02 -8.35
CA ILE A 88 -11.10 5.83 -7.15
C ILE A 88 -10.93 4.98 -5.88
N ILE A 89 -11.51 3.77 -5.85
CA ILE A 89 -11.38 2.83 -4.75
C ILE A 89 -9.94 2.35 -4.54
N LEU A 90 -9.20 2.05 -5.62
CA LEU A 90 -7.83 1.56 -5.55
C LEU A 90 -6.90 2.60 -4.95
N ILE A 91 -7.09 3.87 -5.33
CA ILE A 91 -6.31 4.98 -4.77
C ILE A 91 -6.54 5.07 -3.25
N ARG A 92 -7.79 4.98 -2.79
CA ARG A 92 -8.09 5.01 -1.35
C ARG A 92 -7.51 3.80 -0.60
N ILE A 93 -7.50 2.62 -1.22
CA ILE A 93 -6.86 1.42 -0.65
C ILE A 93 -5.37 1.67 -0.43
N PHE A 94 -4.67 2.18 -1.46
CA PHE A 94 -3.24 2.50 -1.35
C PHE A 94 -2.95 3.60 -0.33
N ASP A 95 -3.77 4.65 -0.29
CA ASP A 95 -3.63 5.73 0.70
C ASP A 95 -3.83 5.20 2.12
N MET A 96 -4.84 4.35 2.36
CA MET A 96 -5.10 3.82 3.69
C MET A 96 -4.01 2.84 4.15
N PHE A 97 -3.48 2.04 3.22
CA PHE A 97 -2.34 1.17 3.46
C PHE A 97 -1.11 1.98 3.87
N ARG A 98 -0.82 3.06 3.13
CA ARG A 98 0.28 3.99 3.43
C ARG A 98 0.17 4.57 4.83
N ILE A 99 -1.01 5.09 5.18
CA ILE A 99 -1.25 5.69 6.49
C ILE A 99 -1.05 4.64 7.59
N GLY A 100 -1.62 3.44 7.43
CA GLY A 100 -1.44 2.35 8.39
C GLY A 100 0.04 2.01 8.61
N MET A 101 0.79 1.88 7.53
CA MET A 101 2.22 1.55 7.58
C MET A 101 3.06 2.62 8.30
N VAL A 102 2.86 3.89 7.97
CA VAL A 102 3.55 5.00 8.65
C VAL A 102 3.22 5.01 10.15
N TYR A 103 1.95 4.76 10.49
CA TYR A 103 1.51 4.73 11.89
C TYR A 103 2.11 3.57 12.67
N GLY A 104 2.21 2.38 12.04
CA GLY A 104 2.85 1.21 12.65
C GLY A 104 4.33 1.43 12.93
N LEU A 105 5.04 2.03 11.97
CA LEU A 105 6.46 2.34 12.13
C LEU A 105 6.70 3.43 13.19
N PHE A 106 5.88 4.47 13.22
CA PHE A 106 5.98 5.54 14.22
C PHE A 106 5.69 5.03 15.64
N SER A 107 4.70 4.14 15.79
CA SER A 107 4.38 3.52 17.07
C SER A 107 5.56 2.71 17.63
N GLU A 108 6.25 1.92 16.80
CA GLU A 108 7.48 1.23 17.22
C GLU A 108 8.64 2.20 17.50
N GLY A 109 8.81 3.24 16.69
CA GLY A 109 9.83 4.27 16.93
C GLY A 109 9.65 5.02 18.24
N LEU A 110 8.40 5.31 18.64
CA LEU A 110 8.08 5.91 19.93
C LEU A 110 8.32 4.97 21.11
N LYS A 111 8.16 3.65 20.95
CA LYS A 111 8.44 2.69 22.03
C LYS A 111 9.93 2.59 22.36
N LEU A 112 10.78 2.96 21.41
CA LEU A 112 12.24 2.93 21.55
C LEU A 112 12.81 4.20 22.20
N LEU A 113 11.98 5.22 22.43
CA LEU A 113 12.34 6.54 22.98
C LEU A 113 11.96 6.63 24.46
#